data_AF-A0A6A4H441-F1
#
_entry.id   AF-A0A6A4H441-F1
#
_cell.length_a   1.000
_cell.length_b   1.000
_cell.length_c   1.000
_cell.angle_alpha   90.00
_cell.angle_beta   90.00
_cell.angle_gamma   90.00
#
_symmetry.space_group_name_H-M   'P 1'
#
loop_
_entity.id
_entity.type
_entity.pdbx_description
1 polymer ?
#
loop_
_entity_poly.entity_id
_entity_poly.type
_entity_poly.pdbx_seq_one_letter_code
_entity_poly.pdbx_strand_id
1 'polypeptide(L)'
;ANKNKQTAWADFRGKFIALARKRAKVVVPKITRKINTLEAMIDAISNDPTLPEDERSLTTDILKAKLSALEQCHHRSTRAMAKARNILYGETISRYWSKINKTKKPRKLLQRLEKPLEENDNQTQGADDREPTKLYEKNSQNMTNMLGNYHSTIQLDHVPLDEVERARAIESVLNRVTVRITKADKQSLNTKLTDDNVKDALRLSTNNKAPGLNGICYEIWKTINGRFENARAHEKRAFNIISTLRRVFNDIEENGIAPDTSFSESW
;
A
#
# COMPACT_ATOMS: atom_id res chain seq x y z
N ALA A 1 1.95 -4.62 33.27
CA ALA A 1 2.18 -5.51 32.13
C ALA A 1 3.68 -5.62 31.89
N ASN A 2 4.24 -6.84 31.96
CA ASN A 2 5.64 -7.07 31.60
C ASN A 2 5.85 -6.63 30.15
N LYS A 3 6.55 -5.51 29.94
CA LYS A 3 6.85 -5.02 28.60
C LYS A 3 7.92 -5.91 27.99
N ASN A 4 7.49 -6.94 27.26
CA ASN A 4 8.39 -7.67 26.39
C ASN A 4 8.96 -6.71 25.32
N LYS A 5 10.17 -6.99 24.81
CA LYS A 5 10.87 -6.22 23.79
C LYS A 5 9.99 -6.00 22.54
N GLN A 6 9.20 -7.01 22.18
CA GLN A 6 8.23 -6.96 21.08
C GLN A 6 7.14 -5.89 21.30
N THR A 7 6.50 -5.86 22.47
CA THR A 7 5.43 -4.88 22.76
C THR A 7 5.99 -3.48 22.93
N ALA A 8 7.18 -3.34 23.53
CA ALA A 8 7.88 -2.05 23.61
C ALA A 8 8.22 -1.49 22.22
N TRP A 9 8.62 -2.36 21.27
CA TRP A 9 8.85 -1.96 19.88
C TRP A 9 7.55 -1.60 19.15
N ALA A 10 6.48 -2.36 19.35
CA ALA A 10 5.17 -2.03 18.79
C ALA A 10 4.68 -0.65 19.27
N ASP A 11 4.77 -0.38 20.58
CA ASP A 11 4.45 0.92 21.19
C ASP A 11 5.30 2.06 20.60
N PHE A 12 6.62 1.84 20.47
CA PHE A 12 7.53 2.79 19.88
C PHE A 12 7.13 3.12 18.44
N ARG A 13 6.88 2.11 17.60
CA ARG A 13 6.43 2.28 16.22
C ARG A 13 5.13 3.06 16.14
N GLY A 14 4.14 2.72 16.97
CA GLY A 14 2.85 3.41 17.01
C GLY A 14 3.01 4.91 17.32
N LYS A 15 3.78 5.23 18.37
CA LYS A 15 4.09 6.63 18.74
C LYS A 15 4.87 7.36 17.65
N PHE A 16 5.85 6.69 17.04
CA PHE A 16 6.65 7.25 15.96
C PHE A 16 5.78 7.62 14.75
N ILE A 17 4.88 6.74 14.32
CA ILE A 17 3.96 6.99 13.20
C ILE A 17 3.02 8.16 13.54
N ALA A 18 2.47 8.19 14.76
CA ALA A 18 1.59 9.26 15.18
C ALA A 18 2.29 10.64 15.14
N LEU A 19 3.53 10.71 15.63
CA LEU A 19 4.35 11.92 15.57
C LEU A 19 4.70 12.32 14.13
N ALA A 20 5.08 11.35 13.29
CA ALA A 20 5.38 11.59 11.88
C ALA A 20 4.15 12.16 11.14
N ARG A 21 2.96 11.59 11.36
CA ARG A 21 1.70 12.09 10.80
C ARG A 21 1.37 13.51 11.30
N LYS A 22 1.53 13.77 12.60
CA LYS A 22 1.34 15.12 13.17
C LYS A 22 2.29 16.13 12.52
N ARG A 23 3.56 15.76 12.31
CA ARG A 23 4.52 16.62 11.61
C ARG A 23 4.16 16.83 10.15
N ALA A 24 3.76 15.78 9.44
CA ALA A 24 3.36 15.85 8.03
C ALA A 24 2.18 16.82 7.84
N LYS A 25 1.17 16.76 8.72
CA LYS A 25 0.02 17.69 8.73
C LYS A 25 0.43 19.16 8.86
N VAL A 26 1.59 19.46 9.43
CA VAL A 26 2.10 20.83 9.57
C VAL A 26 3.02 21.21 8.42
N VAL A 27 3.92 20.31 8.01
CA VAL A 27 4.95 20.60 7.02
C VAL A 27 4.39 20.64 5.61
N VAL A 28 3.52 19.68 5.24
CA VAL A 28 2.98 19.60 3.87
C VAL A 28 2.20 20.86 3.50
N PRO A 29 1.24 21.36 4.31
CA PRO A 29 0.55 22.60 3.98
C PRO A 29 1.45 23.83 3.95
N LYS A 30 2.52 23.86 4.76
CA LYS A 30 3.49 24.97 4.71
C LYS A 30 4.25 24.99 3.38
N ILE A 31 4.60 23.83 2.83
CA ILE A 31 5.24 23.74 1.50
C ILE A 31 4.25 24.20 0.43
N THR A 32 3.01 23.74 0.45
CA THR A 32 1.97 24.17 -0.49
C THR A 32 1.72 25.67 -0.41
N ARG A 33 1.60 26.23 0.81
CA ARG A 33 1.46 27.69 0.98
C ARG A 33 2.65 28.44 0.39
N LYS A 34 3.88 27.95 0.59
CA LYS A 34 5.08 28.58 0.01
C LYS A 34 5.07 28.57 -1.51
N ILE A 35 4.62 27.48 -2.13
CA ILE A 35 4.43 27.37 -3.59
C ILE A 35 3.45 28.46 -4.04
N ASN A 36 2.24 28.48 -3.47
CA ASN A 36 1.21 29.45 -3.84
C ASN A 36 1.64 30.91 -3.61
N THR A 37 2.41 31.19 -2.55
CA THR A 37 2.92 32.56 -2.31
C THR A 37 3.97 32.97 -3.33
N LEU A 38 4.82 32.04 -3.78
CA LEU A 38 5.83 32.33 -4.80
C LEU A 38 5.18 32.52 -6.17
N GLU A 39 4.16 31.72 -6.50
CA GLU A 39 3.33 31.92 -7.70
C GLU A 39 2.69 33.31 -7.70
N ALA A 40 2.04 33.69 -6.60
CA ALA A 40 1.42 35.01 -6.47
C ALA A 40 2.44 36.17 -6.54
N MET A 41 3.66 35.99 -6.00
CA MET A 41 4.74 36.99 -6.11
C MET A 41 5.25 37.13 -7.55
N ILE A 42 5.40 36.01 -8.27
CA ILE A 42 5.79 36.02 -9.69
C ILE A 42 4.72 36.75 -10.50
N ASP A 43 3.44 36.45 -10.27
CA ASP A 43 2.33 37.11 -10.95
C ASP A 43 2.26 38.61 -10.64
N ALA A 44 2.50 39.01 -9.39
CA ALA A 44 2.50 40.42 -8.99
C ALA A 44 3.65 41.20 -9.65
N ILE A 45 4.88 40.67 -9.59
CA ILE A 45 6.07 41.32 -10.18
C ILE A 45 5.97 41.36 -11.71
N SER A 46 5.46 40.31 -12.34
CA SER A 46 5.29 40.25 -13.79
C SER A 46 4.28 41.28 -14.31
N ASN A 47 3.29 41.67 -13.49
CA ASN A 47 2.24 42.62 -13.86
C ASN A 47 2.50 44.04 -13.35
N ASP A 48 3.58 44.30 -12.61
CA ASP A 48 3.89 45.62 -12.08
C ASP A 48 4.49 46.51 -13.20
N PRO A 49 3.83 47.61 -13.59
CA PRO A 49 4.33 48.54 -14.60
C PRO A 49 5.36 49.54 -14.05
N THR A 50 5.56 49.59 -12.73
CA THR A 50 6.47 50.56 -12.09
C THR A 50 7.92 50.10 -12.05
N LEU A 51 8.17 48.80 -12.24
CA LEU A 51 9.50 48.20 -12.23
C LEU A 51 10.17 48.28 -13.61
N PRO A 52 11.48 48.60 -13.67
CA PRO A 52 12.28 48.45 -14.89
C PRO A 52 12.25 47.00 -15.39
N GLU A 53 12.20 46.81 -16.71
CA GLU A 53 12.14 45.48 -17.34
C GLU A 53 13.27 44.55 -16.85
N ASP A 54 14.49 45.06 -16.77
CA ASP A 54 15.66 44.27 -16.37
C ASP A 54 15.56 43.78 -14.91
N GLU A 55 15.09 44.64 -14.01
CA GLU A 55 14.88 44.27 -12.60
C GLU A 55 13.72 43.29 -12.43
N ARG A 56 12.64 43.48 -13.19
CA ARG A 56 11.50 42.56 -13.24
C ARG A 56 11.91 41.17 -13.75
N SER A 57 12.70 41.11 -14.82
CA SER A 57 13.21 39.86 -15.38
C SER A 57 14.08 39.11 -14.37
N LEU A 58 15.08 39.78 -13.79
CA LEU A 58 16.01 39.17 -12.83
C LEU A 58 15.30 38.65 -11.56
N THR A 59 14.42 39.46 -10.97
CA THR A 59 13.68 39.07 -9.77
C THR A 59 12.73 37.91 -10.02
N THR A 60 12.05 37.92 -11.17
CA THR A 60 11.18 36.83 -11.61
C THR A 60 11.96 35.52 -11.79
N ASP A 61 13.15 35.57 -12.39
CA ASP A 61 13.97 34.37 -12.62
C ASP A 61 14.45 33.74 -11.30
N ILE A 62 14.86 34.56 -10.33
CA ILE A 62 15.24 34.09 -8.99
C ILE A 62 14.05 33.40 -8.30
N LEU A 63 12.85 33.96 -8.42
CA LEU A 63 11.63 33.38 -7.83
C LEU A 63 11.21 32.10 -8.54
N LYS A 64 11.28 32.04 -9.87
CA LYS A 64 11.02 30.84 -10.68
C LYS A 64 11.99 29.71 -10.34
N ALA A 65 13.27 30.00 -10.12
CA ALA A 65 14.25 29.01 -9.68
C ALA A 65 13.88 28.40 -8.31
N LYS A 66 13.46 29.24 -7.36
CA LYS A 66 12.98 28.80 -6.03
C LYS A 66 11.69 27.99 -6.13
N LEU A 67 10.75 28.42 -6.97
CA LEU A 67 9.50 27.71 -7.24
C LEU A 67 9.78 26.32 -7.82
N SER A 68 10.61 26.24 -8.87
CA SER A 68 10.99 24.98 -9.52
C SER A 68 11.60 23.99 -8.51
N ALA A 69 12.47 24.46 -7.61
CA ALA A 69 13.04 23.59 -6.58
C ALA A 69 11.97 23.01 -5.63
N LEU A 70 10.99 23.83 -5.21
CA LEU A 70 9.89 23.39 -4.34
C LEU A 70 8.90 22.47 -5.07
N GLU A 71 8.55 22.78 -6.31
CA GLU A 71 7.71 21.93 -7.16
C GLU A 71 8.37 20.59 -7.44
N GLN A 72 9.67 20.58 -7.76
CA GLN A 72 10.42 19.35 -7.91
C GLN A 72 10.36 18.50 -6.64
N CYS A 73 10.52 19.12 -5.46
CA CYS A 73 10.37 18.42 -4.18
C CYS A 73 8.95 17.85 -4.00
N HIS A 74 7.93 18.66 -4.29
CA HIS A 74 6.52 18.26 -4.19
C HIS A 74 6.17 17.13 -5.16
N HIS A 75 6.53 17.25 -6.44
CA HIS A 75 6.32 16.23 -7.46
C HIS A 75 7.09 14.94 -7.18
N ARG A 76 8.33 15.03 -6.68
CA ARG A 76 9.08 13.84 -6.23
C ARG A 76 8.31 13.11 -5.12
N SER A 77 7.79 13.85 -4.12
CA SER A 77 6.97 13.27 -3.05
C SER A 77 5.68 12.63 -3.59
N THR A 78 4.97 13.32 -4.48
CA THR A 78 3.72 12.82 -5.08
C THR A 78 3.96 11.59 -5.96
N ARG A 79 5.02 11.57 -6.77
CA ARG A 79 5.42 10.41 -7.57
C ARG A 79 5.83 9.23 -6.69
N ALA A 80 6.58 9.47 -5.62
CA ALA A 80 6.95 8.43 -4.66
C ALA A 80 5.71 7.82 -4.01
N MET A 81 4.73 8.65 -3.62
CA MET A 81 3.45 8.18 -3.08
C MET A 81 2.62 7.40 -4.12
N ALA A 82 2.53 7.89 -5.35
CA ALA A 82 1.83 7.20 -6.43
C ALA A 82 2.47 5.84 -6.74
N LYS A 83 3.81 5.78 -6.79
CA LYS A 83 4.58 4.54 -6.97
C LYS A 83 4.37 3.57 -5.80
N ALA A 84 4.43 4.05 -4.56
CA ALA A 84 4.16 3.24 -3.38
C ALA A 84 2.74 2.66 -3.42
N ARG A 85 1.75 3.48 -3.80
CA ARG A 85 0.36 3.04 -3.96
C ARG A 85 0.21 2.01 -5.07
N ASN A 86 0.95 2.16 -6.18
CA ASN A 86 0.96 1.20 -7.26
C ASN A 86 1.64 -0.11 -6.91
N ILE A 87 2.73 -0.09 -6.14
CA ILE A 87 3.35 -1.33 -5.66
C ILE A 87 2.40 -2.05 -4.68
N LEU A 88 1.77 -1.31 -3.77
CA LEU A 88 0.90 -1.88 -2.74
C LEU A 88 -0.41 -2.44 -3.30
N TYR A 89 -1.00 -1.77 -4.29
CA TYR A 89 -2.35 -2.05 -4.76
C TYR A 89 -2.46 -2.27 -6.27
N GLY A 90 -1.36 -2.19 -7.01
CA GLY A 90 -1.33 -2.30 -8.48
C GLY A 90 -1.25 -3.74 -8.98
N GLU A 91 -1.02 -4.71 -8.08
CA GLU A 91 -1.13 -6.15 -8.38
C GLU A 91 -2.31 -6.81 -7.65
N THR A 92 -2.79 -6.19 -6.56
CA THR A 92 -3.96 -6.67 -5.82
C THR A 92 -5.24 -6.09 -6.43
N ILE A 93 -6.23 -6.95 -6.71
CA ILE A 93 -7.58 -6.53 -7.13
C ILE A 93 -8.18 -5.64 -6.03
N SER A 94 -8.08 -4.34 -6.25
CA SER A 94 -8.47 -3.30 -5.31
C SER A 94 -9.19 -2.18 -6.05
N ARG A 95 -9.87 -1.29 -5.33
CA ARG A 95 -10.48 -0.09 -5.93
C ARG A 95 -9.46 0.74 -6.73
N TYR A 96 -8.20 0.75 -6.29
CA TYR A 96 -7.12 1.44 -6.97
C TYR A 96 -6.74 0.75 -8.28
N TRP A 97 -6.50 -0.57 -8.25
CA TRP A 97 -6.23 -1.39 -9.43
C TRP A 97 -7.32 -1.25 -10.48
N SER A 98 -8.58 -1.41 -10.07
CA SER A 98 -9.73 -1.30 -10.96
C SER A 98 -9.81 0.10 -11.57
N LYS A 99 -9.48 1.16 -10.82
CA LYS A 99 -9.52 2.53 -11.34
C LYS A 99 -8.44 2.80 -12.40
N ILE A 100 -7.25 2.21 -12.25
CA ILE A 100 -6.15 2.36 -13.21
C ILE A 100 -6.42 1.58 -14.49
N ASN A 101 -6.84 0.32 -14.35
CA ASN A 101 -7.04 -0.58 -15.50
C ASN A 101 -8.42 -0.43 -16.15
N LYS A 102 -9.34 0.32 -15.53
CA LYS A 102 -10.64 0.62 -16.15
C LYS A 102 -10.42 1.48 -17.38
N THR A 103 -10.55 0.85 -18.54
CA THR A 103 -10.62 1.55 -19.83
C THR A 103 -11.66 2.66 -19.73
N LYS A 104 -11.23 3.90 -19.96
CA LYS A 104 -12.11 5.08 -19.96
C LYS A 104 -12.89 5.11 -21.27
N LYS A 105 -13.77 4.13 -21.46
CA LYS A 105 -14.71 4.12 -22.58
C LYS A 105 -15.87 5.06 -22.25
N PRO A 106 -16.41 5.82 -23.22
CA PRO A 106 -17.69 6.47 -23.04
C PRO A 106 -18.70 5.42 -22.56
N ARG A 107 -19.51 5.75 -21.55
CA ARG A 107 -20.40 4.79 -20.89
C ARG A 107 -21.35 4.18 -21.94
N LYS A 108 -21.15 2.90 -22.27
CA LYS A 108 -22.13 2.13 -23.03
C LYS A 108 -23.35 1.93 -22.13
N LEU A 109 -24.48 2.51 -22.53
CA LEU A 109 -25.74 2.33 -21.82
C LEU A 109 -26.30 0.96 -22.21
N LEU A 110 -26.45 0.06 -21.22
CA LEU A 110 -27.24 -1.16 -21.39
C LEU A 110 -28.71 -0.75 -21.40
N GLN A 111 -29.35 -0.85 -22.56
CA GLN A 111 -30.73 -0.41 -22.73
C GLN A 111 -31.75 -1.37 -22.13
N ARG A 112 -31.45 -2.68 -22.12
CA ARG A 112 -32.31 -3.75 -21.61
C ARG A 112 -31.52 -5.01 -21.31
N LEU A 113 -32.02 -5.83 -20.38
CA LEU A 113 -31.51 -7.15 -20.02
C LEU A 113 -32.58 -8.19 -20.34
N GLU A 114 -32.21 -9.34 -20.91
CA GLU A 114 -33.15 -10.46 -21.10
C GLU A 114 -33.49 -11.07 -19.74
N LYS A 115 -34.78 -11.33 -19.50
CA LYS A 115 -35.23 -11.98 -18.27
C LYS A 115 -34.92 -13.48 -18.36
N PRO A 116 -34.45 -14.11 -17.28
CA PRO A 116 -34.40 -15.57 -17.22
C PRO A 116 -35.82 -16.09 -17.41
N LEU A 117 -35.96 -17.17 -18.18
CA LEU A 117 -37.24 -17.84 -18.37
C LEU A 117 -37.72 -18.31 -16.99
N GLU A 118 -38.78 -17.72 -16.47
CA GLU A 118 -39.43 -18.25 -15.28
C GLU A 118 -40.19 -19.51 -15.71
N GLU A 119 -39.99 -20.63 -15.00
CA GLU A 119 -40.63 -21.93 -15.29
C GLU A 119 -42.18 -21.86 -15.35
N ASN A 120 -42.77 -20.76 -14.85
CA ASN A 120 -44.22 -20.55 -14.78
C ASN A 120 -44.82 -19.81 -16.00
N ASP A 121 -44.02 -19.23 -16.90
CA ASP A 121 -44.54 -18.53 -18.10
C ASP A 121 -44.81 -19.49 -19.28
N ASN A 122 -44.50 -20.79 -19.13
CA ASN A 122 -44.79 -21.83 -20.12
C ASN A 122 -46.20 -22.46 -20.00
N GLN A 123 -47.08 -21.92 -19.14
CA GLN A 123 -48.49 -22.34 -19.10
C GLN A 123 -49.38 -21.33 -19.83
N THR A 124 -49.24 -21.26 -21.15
CA THR A 124 -50.41 -21.00 -21.99
C THR A 124 -50.45 -22.07 -23.07
N GLN A 125 -51.35 -23.02 -22.85
CA GLN A 125 -51.70 -24.11 -23.75
C GLN A 125 -52.11 -23.54 -25.12
N GLY A 126 -51.52 -24.06 -26.18
CA GLY A 126 -51.97 -23.79 -27.54
C GLY A 126 -50.88 -24.14 -28.54
N ALA A 127 -51.06 -25.27 -29.23
CA ALA A 127 -50.20 -25.75 -30.29
C ALA A 127 -49.97 -24.69 -31.37
N ASP A 128 -48.78 -24.11 -31.41
CA ASP A 128 -48.25 -23.39 -32.56
C ASP A 128 -46.72 -23.34 -32.38
N ASP A 129 -45.95 -23.71 -33.40
CA ASP A 129 -44.47 -23.79 -33.43
C ASP A 129 -43.78 -22.40 -33.32
N ARG A 130 -44.15 -21.59 -32.33
CA ARG A 130 -43.59 -20.24 -32.13
C ARG A 130 -42.54 -20.27 -31.02
N GLU A 131 -41.34 -19.80 -31.35
CA GLU A 131 -40.24 -19.65 -30.39
C GLU A 131 -40.70 -18.91 -29.12
N PRO A 132 -40.20 -19.29 -27.93
CA PRO A 132 -40.56 -18.66 -26.67
C PRO A 132 -40.30 -17.14 -26.72
N THR A 133 -41.31 -16.35 -26.34
CA THR A 133 -41.23 -14.89 -26.41
C THR A 133 -40.22 -14.38 -25.38
N LYS A 134 -39.06 -13.90 -25.86
CA LYS A 134 -38.02 -13.31 -25.00
C LYS A 134 -38.52 -12.04 -24.32
N LEU A 135 -38.65 -12.09 -22.99
CA LEU A 135 -38.98 -10.92 -22.16
C LEU A 135 -37.72 -10.14 -21.80
N TYR A 136 -37.84 -8.81 -21.77
CA TYR A 136 -36.72 -7.92 -21.45
C TYR A 136 -37.08 -6.97 -20.30
N GLU A 137 -36.15 -6.80 -19.36
CA GLU A 137 -36.20 -5.77 -18.33
C GLU A 137 -35.49 -4.50 -18.82
N LYS A 138 -36.14 -3.35 -18.65
CA LYS A 138 -35.62 -2.03 -19.04
C LYS A 138 -35.35 -1.14 -17.82
N ASN A 139 -35.92 -1.48 -16.66
CA ASN A 139 -35.71 -0.74 -15.42
C ASN A 139 -34.30 -1.03 -14.88
N SER A 140 -33.47 0.02 -14.77
CA SER A 140 -32.08 -0.09 -14.34
C SER A 140 -31.89 -0.72 -12.97
N GLN A 141 -32.83 -0.52 -12.03
CA GLN A 141 -32.74 -1.11 -10.70
C GLN A 141 -32.97 -2.62 -10.76
N ASN A 142 -34.00 -3.05 -11.51
CA ASN A 142 -34.31 -4.47 -11.70
C ASN A 142 -33.20 -5.19 -12.47
N MET A 143 -32.64 -4.57 -13.53
CA MET A 143 -31.49 -5.12 -14.25
C MET A 143 -30.27 -5.33 -13.32
N THR A 144 -30.03 -4.40 -12.40
CA THR A 144 -28.93 -4.50 -11.43
C THR A 144 -29.15 -5.66 -10.45
N ASN A 145 -30.38 -5.80 -9.95
CA ASN A 145 -30.75 -6.88 -9.04
C ASN A 145 -30.62 -8.25 -9.71
N MET A 146 -31.10 -8.39 -10.95
CA MET A 146 -30.99 -9.63 -11.73
C MET A 146 -29.53 -10.04 -11.95
N LEU A 147 -28.67 -9.10 -12.33
CA LEU A 147 -27.24 -9.36 -12.56
C LEU A 147 -26.52 -9.71 -11.24
N GLY A 148 -26.88 -9.04 -10.14
CA GLY A 148 -26.36 -9.34 -8.81
C GLY A 148 -26.70 -10.75 -8.34
N ASN A 149 -27.95 -11.18 -8.54
CA ASN A 149 -28.40 -12.52 -8.22
C ASN A 149 -27.63 -13.57 -9.04
N TYR A 150 -27.53 -13.38 -10.36
CA TYR A 150 -26.80 -14.28 -11.25
C TYR A 150 -25.33 -14.49 -10.82
N HIS A 151 -24.59 -13.41 -10.54
CA HIS A 151 -23.19 -13.52 -10.11
C HIS A 151 -23.05 -14.13 -8.71
N SER A 152 -24.00 -13.90 -7.80
CA SER A 152 -24.00 -14.50 -6.48
C SER A 152 -24.17 -16.03 -6.57
N THR A 153 -25.05 -16.49 -7.45
CA THR A 153 -25.27 -17.93 -7.70
C THR A 153 -24.02 -18.61 -8.27
N ILE A 154 -23.34 -18.00 -9.25
CA ILE A 154 -22.11 -18.56 -9.83
C ILE A 154 -20.97 -18.66 -8.81
N GLN A 155 -20.89 -17.72 -7.87
CA GLN A 155 -19.88 -17.79 -6.81
C GLN A 155 -20.12 -18.92 -5.81
N LEU A 156 -21.35 -19.45 -5.75
CA LEU A 156 -21.75 -20.57 -4.92
C LEU A 156 -21.64 -21.92 -5.65
N ASP A 157 -21.44 -21.95 -6.98
CA ASP A 157 -21.30 -23.18 -7.77
C ASP A 157 -20.02 -23.97 -7.47
N HIS A 158 -19.08 -23.39 -6.72
CA HIS A 158 -17.95 -24.14 -6.16
C HIS A 158 -18.28 -24.58 -4.74
N VAL A 159 -18.56 -25.89 -4.60
CA VAL A 159 -18.68 -26.54 -3.29
C VAL A 159 -17.42 -26.22 -2.47
N PRO A 160 -17.54 -25.60 -1.28
CA PRO A 160 -16.39 -25.44 -0.41
C PRO A 160 -15.86 -26.83 -0.05
N LEU A 161 -14.58 -27.08 -0.34
CA LEU A 161 -13.90 -28.32 0.06
C LEU A 161 -14.12 -28.54 1.56
N ASP A 162 -14.54 -29.75 1.92
CA ASP A 162 -14.61 -30.16 3.32
C ASP A 162 -13.25 -29.92 4.00
N GLU A 163 -13.27 -29.47 5.25
CA GLU A 163 -12.06 -29.13 6.02
C GLU A 163 -11.09 -30.32 6.07
N VAL A 164 -11.65 -31.55 6.11
CA VAL A 164 -10.91 -32.81 6.11
C VAL A 164 -10.24 -33.07 4.75
N GLU A 165 -10.92 -32.78 3.65
CA GLU A 165 -10.35 -32.92 2.30
C GLU A 165 -9.25 -31.87 2.07
N ARG A 166 -9.43 -30.65 2.57
CA ARG A 166 -8.39 -29.62 2.54
C ARG A 166 -7.13 -30.06 3.32
N ALA A 167 -7.30 -30.62 4.51
CA ALA A 167 -6.19 -31.13 5.32
C ALA A 167 -5.44 -32.27 4.60
N ARG A 168 -6.17 -33.23 4.01
CA ARG A 168 -5.57 -34.33 3.22
C ARG A 168 -4.80 -33.80 2.01
N ALA A 169 -5.33 -32.79 1.30
CA ALA A 169 -4.64 -32.18 0.17
C ALA A 169 -3.34 -31.47 0.61
N ILE A 170 -3.37 -30.74 1.74
CA ILE A 170 -2.18 -30.08 2.31
C ILE A 170 -1.12 -31.14 2.66
N GLU A 171 -1.50 -32.21 3.34
CA GLU A 171 -0.58 -33.28 3.73
C GLU A 171 0.02 -34.00 2.51
N SER A 172 -0.80 -34.32 1.50
CA SER A 172 -0.35 -34.91 0.25
C SER A 172 0.69 -34.03 -0.47
N VAL A 173 0.49 -32.72 -0.48
CA VAL A 173 1.46 -31.76 -1.06
C VAL A 173 2.74 -31.70 -0.22
N LEU A 174 2.64 -31.63 1.11
CA LEU A 174 3.80 -31.58 2.00
C LEU A 174 4.66 -32.85 1.93
N ASN A 175 4.04 -34.01 1.75
CA ASN A 175 4.75 -35.29 1.61
C ASN A 175 5.59 -35.41 0.33
N ARG A 176 5.34 -34.56 -0.68
CA ARG A 176 6.18 -34.50 -1.90
C ARG A 176 7.53 -33.80 -1.66
N VAL A 177 7.67 -33.07 -0.55
CA VAL A 177 8.91 -32.36 -0.20
C VAL A 177 9.88 -33.33 0.49
N THR A 178 10.70 -34.03 -0.31
CA THR A 178 11.67 -35.02 0.17
C THR A 178 12.97 -34.41 0.71
N VAL A 179 13.31 -33.18 0.28
CA VAL A 179 14.54 -32.50 0.68
C VAL A 179 14.41 -31.98 2.11
N ARG A 180 15.29 -32.46 2.99
CA ARG A 180 15.41 -31.99 4.38
C ARG A 180 16.66 -31.15 4.56
N ILE A 181 16.58 -30.14 5.41
CA ILE A 181 17.70 -29.29 5.81
C ILE A 181 18.76 -30.14 6.53
N THR A 182 20.04 -29.98 6.17
CA THR A 182 21.14 -30.74 6.79
C THR A 182 21.34 -30.35 8.26
N LYS A 183 22.03 -31.18 9.05
CA LYS A 183 22.33 -30.83 10.45
C LYS A 183 23.18 -29.55 10.55
N ALA A 184 24.11 -29.34 9.62
CA ALA A 184 24.94 -28.14 9.57
C ALA A 184 24.08 -26.89 9.30
N ASP A 185 23.17 -26.96 8.33
CA ASP A 185 22.26 -25.86 8.02
C ASP A 185 21.31 -25.57 9.20
N LYS A 186 20.83 -26.61 9.91
CA LYS A 186 20.02 -26.42 11.13
C LYS A 186 20.78 -25.67 12.21
N GLN A 187 22.07 -25.97 12.41
CA GLN A 187 22.90 -25.24 13.35
C GLN A 187 23.11 -23.78 12.90
N SER A 188 23.37 -23.56 11.61
CA SER A 188 23.48 -22.21 11.04
C SER A 188 22.19 -21.40 11.27
N LEU A 189 21.02 -22.00 11.04
CA LEU A 189 19.71 -21.37 11.24
C LEU A 189 19.39 -21.10 12.71
N ASN A 190 20.03 -21.79 13.65
CA ASN A 190 19.83 -21.58 15.09
C ASN A 190 20.79 -20.52 15.67
N THR A 191 21.63 -19.91 14.84
CA THR A 191 22.55 -18.87 15.27
C THR A 191 21.81 -17.55 15.40
N LYS A 192 21.87 -16.92 16.58
CA LYS A 192 21.21 -15.64 16.85
C LYS A 192 21.72 -14.53 15.94
N LEU A 193 20.85 -13.59 15.59
CA LEU A 193 21.23 -12.42 14.80
C LEU A 193 22.25 -11.54 15.53
N THR A 194 23.24 -11.08 14.77
CA THR A 194 24.26 -10.11 15.19
C THR A 194 23.89 -8.70 14.73
N ASP A 195 24.55 -7.68 15.29
CA ASP A 195 24.34 -6.29 14.88
C ASP A 195 24.76 -6.08 13.41
N ASP A 196 25.79 -6.80 12.94
CA ASP A 196 26.24 -6.74 11.54
C ASP A 196 25.20 -7.33 10.59
N ASN A 197 24.55 -8.45 10.95
CA ASN A 197 23.46 -9.00 10.13
C ASN A 197 22.34 -7.99 9.93
N VAL A 198 21.92 -7.30 11.00
CA VAL A 198 20.87 -6.28 10.94
C VAL A 198 21.33 -5.05 10.16
N LYS A 199 22.59 -4.64 10.32
CA LYS A 199 23.19 -3.51 9.59
C LYS A 199 23.28 -3.79 8.09
N ASP A 200 23.71 -4.98 7.70
CA ASP A 200 23.78 -5.40 6.30
C ASP A 200 22.40 -5.56 5.69
N ALA A 201 21.45 -6.18 6.40
CA ALA A 201 20.06 -6.26 5.96
C ALA A 201 19.47 -4.85 5.74
N LEU A 202 19.72 -3.92 6.67
CA LEU A 202 19.27 -2.54 6.51
C LEU A 202 19.96 -1.86 5.33
N ARG A 203 21.25 -2.08 5.11
CA ARG A 203 21.99 -1.52 3.96
C ARG A 203 21.43 -2.03 2.62
N LEU A 204 21.19 -3.33 2.52
CA LEU A 204 20.66 -4.01 1.34
C LEU A 204 19.18 -3.74 1.07
N SER A 205 18.43 -3.27 2.09
CA SER A 205 17.03 -2.90 1.91
C SER A 205 16.87 -1.87 0.79
N THR A 206 15.82 -2.02 -0.02
CA THR A 206 15.66 -1.21 -1.24
C THR A 206 15.06 0.15 -0.92
N ASN A 207 15.62 1.21 -1.52
CA ASN A 207 15.03 2.54 -1.44
C ASN A 207 13.88 2.71 -2.45
N ASN A 208 12.94 3.59 -2.15
CA ASN A 208 11.81 3.99 -2.97
C ASN A 208 10.86 2.82 -3.32
N LYS A 209 10.77 1.84 -2.42
CA LYS A 209 9.72 0.81 -2.44
C LYS A 209 8.52 1.25 -1.59
N ALA A 210 7.39 0.59 -1.82
CA ALA A 210 6.23 0.80 -0.96
C ALA A 210 6.59 0.45 0.49
N PRO A 211 6.14 1.26 1.46
CA PRO A 211 6.19 0.83 2.84
C PRO A 211 5.26 -0.37 3.05
N GLY A 212 5.62 -1.27 3.97
CA GLY A 212 4.73 -2.35 4.40
C GLY A 212 3.46 -1.81 5.10
N LEU A 213 2.65 -2.69 5.67
CA LEU A 213 1.37 -2.36 6.35
C LEU A 213 1.44 -1.15 7.29
N ASN A 214 2.57 -0.98 7.97
CA ASN A 214 2.81 0.09 8.93
C ASN A 214 3.07 1.47 8.30
N GLY A 215 3.28 1.56 6.99
CA GLY A 215 3.48 2.83 6.29
C GLY A 215 4.85 3.48 6.50
N ILE A 216 5.82 2.78 7.12
CA ILE A 216 7.18 3.27 7.35
C ILE A 216 8.12 2.72 6.27
N CYS A 217 8.76 3.60 5.51
CA CYS A 217 9.74 3.20 4.48
C CYS A 217 11.13 2.93 5.07
N TYR A 218 11.95 2.14 4.39
CA TYR A 218 13.31 1.77 4.83
C TYR A 218 14.25 2.98 5.01
N GLU A 219 14.04 4.05 4.24
CA GLU A 219 14.82 5.29 4.34
C GLU A 219 14.74 5.91 5.71
N ILE A 220 13.62 5.75 6.41
CA ILE A 220 13.46 6.26 7.76
C ILE A 220 14.44 5.54 8.69
N TRP A 221 14.49 4.21 8.61
CA TRP A 221 15.41 3.41 9.42
C TRP A 221 16.87 3.68 9.07
N LYS A 222 17.19 3.81 7.77
CA LYS A 222 18.52 4.22 7.30
C LYS A 222 18.92 5.60 7.81
N THR A 223 17.98 6.56 7.81
CA THR A 223 18.22 7.92 8.30
C THR A 223 18.45 7.94 9.81
N ILE A 224 17.67 7.17 10.58
CA ILE A 224 17.87 7.01 12.02
C ILE A 224 19.24 6.39 12.30
N ASN A 225 19.63 5.36 11.56
CA ASN A 225 20.95 4.74 11.70
C ASN A 225 22.08 5.74 11.35
N GLY A 226 21.96 6.47 10.25
CA GLY A 226 22.94 7.49 9.87
C GLY A 226 23.08 8.60 10.93
N ARG A 227 21.97 9.02 11.55
CA ARG A 227 22.00 9.97 12.68
C ARG A 227 22.68 9.39 13.91
N PHE A 228 22.47 8.10 14.18
CA PHE A 228 23.13 7.40 15.27
C PHE A 228 24.65 7.33 15.07
N GLU A 229 25.11 6.90 13.89
CA GLU A 229 26.54 6.83 13.57
C GLU A 229 27.20 8.22 13.61
N ASN A 230 26.52 9.25 13.08
CA ASN A 230 27.00 10.63 13.17
C ASN A 230 27.09 11.12 14.62
N ALA A 231 26.09 10.86 15.45
CA ALA A 231 26.13 11.25 16.85
C ALA A 231 27.24 10.51 17.61
N ARG A 232 27.42 9.22 17.33
CA ARG A 232 28.49 8.39 17.90
C ARG A 232 29.88 8.93 17.54
N ALA A 233 30.09 9.38 16.31
CA ALA A 233 31.35 10.01 15.89
C ALA A 233 31.65 11.32 16.64
N HIS A 234 30.63 11.97 17.21
CA HIS A 234 30.76 13.17 18.04
C HIS A 234 30.53 12.88 19.52
N GLU A 235 30.60 11.61 19.95
CA GLU A 235 30.39 11.17 21.33
C GLU A 235 29.04 11.59 21.95
N LYS A 236 28.04 11.87 21.11
CA LYS A 236 26.69 12.24 21.51
C LYS A 236 25.80 11.01 21.63
N ARG A 237 24.93 11.04 22.65
CA ARG A 237 23.89 10.03 22.82
C ARG A 237 22.86 10.14 21.69
N ALA A 238 22.59 9.01 21.03
CA ALA A 238 21.55 8.88 20.02
C ALA A 238 20.89 7.50 20.08
N PHE A 239 19.73 7.39 19.44
CA PHE A 239 18.96 6.15 19.41
C PHE A 239 19.57 5.12 18.47
N ASN A 240 20.00 3.97 19.01
CA ASN A 240 20.58 2.87 18.24
C ASN A 240 19.49 1.93 17.71
N ILE A 241 19.11 2.14 16.44
CA ILE A 241 18.09 1.32 15.78
C ILE A 241 18.56 -0.13 15.54
N ILE A 242 19.83 -0.35 15.21
CA ILE A 242 20.39 -1.67 14.90
C ILE A 242 20.30 -2.58 16.12
N SER A 243 20.82 -2.11 17.27
CA SER A 243 20.76 -2.88 18.51
C SER A 243 19.32 -3.11 18.97
N THR A 244 18.42 -2.15 18.71
CA THR A 244 16.99 -2.32 19.05
C THR A 244 16.36 -3.43 18.21
N LEU A 245 16.56 -3.42 16.89
CA LEU A 245 16.05 -4.43 15.97
C LEU A 245 16.62 -5.83 16.27
N ARG A 246 17.94 -5.95 16.51
CA ARG A 246 18.55 -7.22 16.93
C ARG A 246 17.88 -7.79 18.17
N ARG A 247 17.69 -6.95 19.20
CA ARG A 247 17.06 -7.37 20.46
C ARG A 247 15.62 -7.83 20.25
N VAL A 248 14.88 -7.21 19.33
CA VAL A 248 13.50 -7.59 19.00
C VAL A 248 13.45 -8.90 18.22
N PHE A 249 14.30 -9.08 17.20
CA PHE A 249 14.27 -10.30 16.38
C PHE A 249 14.75 -11.53 17.15
N ASN A 250 15.82 -11.41 17.94
CA ASN A 250 16.25 -12.51 18.81
C ASN A 250 15.18 -12.85 19.87
N ASP A 251 14.37 -11.88 20.29
CA ASP A 251 13.26 -12.14 21.21
C ASP A 251 12.13 -12.94 20.56
N ILE A 252 11.85 -12.68 19.28
CA ILE A 252 10.89 -13.44 18.47
C ILE A 252 11.41 -14.86 18.21
N GLU A 253 12.70 -15.02 17.92
CA GLU A 253 13.31 -16.34 17.74
C GLU A 253 13.25 -17.18 19.03
N GLU A 254 13.48 -16.55 20.20
CA GLU A 254 13.49 -17.24 21.49
C GLU A 254 12.09 -17.55 22.03
N ASN A 255 11.13 -16.63 21.89
CA ASN A 255 9.85 -16.69 22.60
C ASN A 255 8.63 -16.80 21.67
N GLY A 256 8.86 -16.82 20.35
CA GLY A 256 7.78 -16.71 19.36
C GLY A 256 7.20 -15.30 19.25
N ILE A 257 6.14 -15.18 18.45
CA ILE A 257 5.46 -13.90 18.20
C ILE A 257 4.49 -13.60 19.34
N ALA A 258 4.59 -12.42 19.93
CA ALA A 258 3.64 -11.97 20.93
C ALA A 258 2.23 -11.77 20.32
N PRO A 259 1.16 -12.25 20.96
CA PRO A 259 -0.19 -12.30 20.37
C PRO A 259 -0.75 -10.91 20.02
N ASP A 260 -0.40 -9.87 20.78
CA ASP A 260 -0.88 -8.49 20.56
C ASP A 260 -0.03 -7.70 19.55
N THR A 261 0.82 -8.38 18.77
CA THR A 261 1.74 -7.72 17.85
C THR A 261 1.54 -8.16 16.41
N SER A 262 1.51 -7.20 15.49
CA SER A 262 1.36 -7.44 14.05
C SER A 262 2.68 -7.84 13.36
N PHE A 263 3.59 -8.53 14.06
CA PHE A 263 4.85 -8.99 13.44
C PHE A 263 4.63 -10.11 12.41
N SER A 264 3.53 -10.85 12.50
CA SER A 264 3.14 -11.89 11.53
C SER A 264 2.40 -11.37 10.31
N GLU A 265 1.86 -10.14 10.35
CA GLU A 265 0.85 -9.69 9.37
C GLU A 265 1.46 -9.16 8.05
N SER A 266 2.68 -8.61 8.04
CA SER A 266 3.56 -8.51 6.87
C SER A 266 4.89 -7.82 7.23
N TRP A 267 5.92 -8.07 6.41
CA TRP A 267 7.18 -7.33 6.35
C TRP A 267 7.20 -6.40 5.13
#